data_AF-C6CF28-F1
#
_entry.id   AF-C6CF28-F1
#
_cell.length_a   1.000
_cell.length_b   1.000
_cell.length_c   1.000
_cell.angle_alpha   90.00
_cell.angle_beta   90.00
_cell.angle_gamma   90.00
#
_symmetry.space_group_name_H-M   'P 1'
#
loop_
_entity.id
_entity.type
_entity.pdbx_description
1 polymer ?
#
loop_
_entity_poly.entity_id
_entity_poly.type
_entity_poly.pdbx_seq_one_letter_code
_entity_poly.pdbx_strand_id
1 'polypeptide(L)'
;MAIRKLLSGEWISETYPEGRAGKRIRKQFTTRGEAAAFERSLKLAGYSIDTSQAEVAGQTLSELVQRRFDMYGCSLSDGEAMLRKLQT
;
A
#
# COMPACT_ATOMS: atom_id res chain seq x y z
N MET A 1 16.34 1.14 -15.32
CA MET A 1 16.60 2.56 -15.00
C MET A 1 15.33 3.34 -15.30
N ALA A 2 14.72 3.97 -14.30
CA ALA A 2 13.38 4.54 -14.42
C ALA A 2 13.36 5.95 -15.04
N ILE A 3 14.44 6.73 -14.96
CA ILE A 3 14.47 8.12 -15.41
C ILE A 3 15.61 8.33 -16.41
N ARG A 4 15.32 8.92 -17.57
CA ARG A 4 16.32 9.23 -18.61
C ARG A 4 16.06 10.58 -19.26
N LYS A 5 17.12 11.26 -19.71
CA LYS A 5 17.03 12.51 -20.46
C LYS A 5 16.93 12.22 -21.96
N LEU A 6 16.03 12.91 -22.67
CA LEU A 6 15.96 12.88 -24.14
C LEU A 6 16.92 13.88 -24.77
N LEU A 7 17.20 13.66 -26.05
CA LEU A 7 17.92 14.60 -26.91
C LEU A 7 17.20 15.95 -27.04
N SER A 8 15.88 15.99 -26.86
CA SER A 8 15.06 17.21 -26.79
C SER A 8 15.28 18.04 -25.52
N GLY A 9 16.03 17.53 -24.54
CA GLY A 9 16.25 18.18 -23.24
C GLY A 9 15.25 17.78 -22.15
N GLU A 10 14.14 17.14 -22.54
CA GLU A 10 13.09 16.66 -21.63
C GLU A 10 13.53 15.41 -20.86
N TRP A 11 12.79 15.09 -19.79
CA TRP A 11 12.99 13.92 -18.96
C TRP A 11 11.86 12.92 -19.16
N ILE A 12 12.19 11.65 -19.35
CA ILE A 12 11.22 10.54 -19.34
C ILE A 12 11.33 9.80 -18.03
N SER A 13 10.18 9.56 -17.40
CA SER A 13 10.03 8.54 -16.37
C SER A 13 9.28 7.34 -16.97
N GLU A 14 9.93 6.18 -16.91
CA GLU A 14 9.43 4.89 -17.36
C GLU A 14 9.46 3.93 -16.19
N THR A 15 8.28 3.67 -15.62
CA THR A 15 8.14 2.87 -14.41
C THR A 15 7.20 1.69 -14.67
N TYR A 16 7.51 0.57 -14.03
CA TYR A 16 6.72 -0.66 -14.03
C TYR A 16 6.23 -0.90 -12.59
N PRO A 17 5.06 -0.37 -12.20
CA PRO A 17 4.60 -0.42 -10.81
C PRO A 17 4.37 -1.85 -10.33
N GLU A 18 3.84 -2.71 -11.20
CA GLU A 18 3.53 -4.13 -10.92
C GLU A 18 4.67 -5.09 -11.32
N GLY A 19 5.88 -4.58 -11.55
CA GLY A 19 7.03 -5.38 -11.96
C GLY A 19 7.10 -5.70 -13.46
N ARG A 20 7.95 -6.66 -13.85
CA ARG A 20 8.39 -6.87 -15.25
C ARG A 20 7.27 -7.21 -16.24
N ALA A 21 6.21 -7.88 -15.78
CA ALA A 21 5.04 -8.23 -16.59
C ALA A 21 3.89 -7.20 -16.46
N GLY A 22 4.09 -6.16 -15.63
CA GLY A 22 3.11 -5.15 -15.32
C GLY A 22 2.93 -4.08 -16.41
N LYS A 23 1.86 -3.29 -16.27
CA LYS A 23 1.59 -2.19 -17.19
C LYS A 23 2.73 -1.16 -17.17
N ARG A 24 3.30 -0.87 -18.34
CA ARG A 24 4.32 0.17 -18.53
C ARG A 24 3.66 1.56 -18.48
N ILE A 25 4.06 2.38 -17.51
CA ILE A 25 3.64 3.78 -17.43
C ILE A 25 4.82 4.67 -17.83
N ARG A 26 4.65 5.41 -18.92
CA ARG A 26 5.65 6.33 -19.45
C ARG A 26 5.07 7.74 -19.51
N LYS A 27 5.78 8.70 -18.91
CA LYS A 27 5.45 10.13 -18.98
C LYS A 27 6.71 10.97 -19.23
N GLN A 28 6.52 12.09 -19.91
CA GLN A 28 7.53 13.12 -20.15
C GLN A 28 7.34 14.26 -19.15
N PHE A 29 8.47 14.83 -18.69
CA PHE A 29 8.56 15.91 -17.72
C PHE A 29 9.62 16.92 -18.17
N THR A 30 9.46 18.17 -17.77
CA THR A 30 10.43 19.24 -18.09
C THR A 30 11.64 19.16 -17.16
N THR A 31 11.45 18.73 -15.91
CA THR A 31 12.51 18.64 -14.90
C THR A 31 12.78 17.20 -14.44
N ARG A 32 14.04 16.94 -14.02
CA ARG A 32 14.42 15.66 -13.40
C ARG A 32 13.69 15.42 -12.08
N GLY A 33 13.43 16.49 -11.32
CA GLY A 33 12.78 16.44 -10.01
C GLY A 33 11.35 15.92 -10.11
N GLU A 34 10.58 16.44 -11.07
CA GLU A 34 9.22 15.97 -11.35
C GLU A 34 9.21 14.50 -11.78
N ALA A 35 10.12 14.10 -12.67
CA ALA A 35 10.25 12.70 -13.11
C ALA A 35 10.55 11.75 -11.94
N ALA A 36 11.35 12.19 -10.96
CA ALA A 36 11.69 11.44 -9.75
C ALA A 36 10.55 11.39 -8.73
N ALA A 37 9.82 12.49 -8.56
CA ALA A 37 8.63 12.52 -7.72
C ALA A 37 7.55 11.56 -8.25
N PHE A 38 7.36 11.52 -9.58
CA PHE A 38 6.42 10.62 -10.23
C PHE A 38 6.79 9.14 -10.09
N GLU A 39 8.08 8.78 -10.18
CA GLU A 39 8.52 7.41 -9.92
C GLU A 39 8.20 6.99 -8.47
N ARG A 40 8.45 7.88 -7.50
CA ARG A 40 8.19 7.62 -6.09
C ARG A 40 6.69 7.46 -5.81
N SER A 41 5.85 8.33 -6.36
CA SER A 41 4.40 8.24 -6.15
C SER A 41 3.81 6.95 -6.71
N LEU A 42 4.27 6.51 -7.88
CA LEU A 42 3.85 5.23 -8.47
C LEU A 42 4.29 4.01 -7.65
N LYS A 43 5.50 4.04 -7.08
CA LYS A 43 6.00 2.97 -6.20
C LYS A 43 5.24 2.92 -4.88
N LEU A 44 4.89 4.07 -4.31
CA LEU A 44 4.04 4.16 -3.13
C LEU A 44 2.62 3.65 -3.41
N ALA A 45 2.07 3.96 -4.58
CA ALA A 45 0.75 3.45 -5.01
C ALA A 45 0.76 1.93 -5.20
N GLY A 46 1.85 1.32 -5.67
CA GLY A 46 1.99 -0.14 -5.71
C GLY A 46 2.10 -0.81 -4.33
N TYR A 47 2.36 -0.02 -3.28
CA TYR A 47 2.45 -0.44 -1.88
C TYR A 47 1.24 -0.01 -1.05
N SER A 48 0.19 0.59 -1.66
CA SER A 48 -1.06 0.77 -0.94
C SER A 48 -1.61 -0.61 -0.66
N ILE A 49 -1.64 -0.99 0.61
CA ILE A 49 -2.46 -2.11 1.06
C ILE A 49 -3.87 -1.73 0.60
N ASP A 50 -4.42 -2.47 -0.37
CA ASP A 50 -5.78 -2.24 -0.85
C ASP A 50 -6.76 -2.51 0.30
N THR A 51 -7.03 -1.46 1.10
CA THR A 51 -8.02 -1.49 2.19
C THR A 51 -9.44 -1.52 1.68
N SER A 52 -9.64 -1.41 0.37
CA SER A 52 -10.95 -1.43 -0.28
C SER A 52 -11.77 -2.67 0.10
N GLN A 53 -11.13 -3.84 0.25
CA GLN A 53 -11.83 -5.04 0.72
C GLN A 53 -12.28 -4.94 2.18
N ALA A 54 -11.46 -4.32 3.05
CA ALA A 54 -11.80 -4.11 4.46
C ALA A 54 -12.90 -3.04 4.62
N GLU A 55 -12.87 -2.00 3.77
CA GLU A 55 -13.87 -0.93 3.72
C GLU A 55 -15.22 -1.45 3.20
N VAL A 56 -15.23 -2.29 2.16
CA VAL A 56 -16.45 -2.91 1.61
C VAL A 56 -17.07 -3.91 2.57
N ALA A 57 -16.25 -4.63 3.33
CA ALA A 57 -16.74 -5.63 4.29
C ALA A 57 -17.42 -5.01 5.52
N GLY A 58 -17.28 -3.70 5.78
CA GLY A 58 -17.92 -3.04 6.91
C GLY A 58 -17.60 -3.70 8.26
N GLN A 59 -16.36 -4.20 8.43
CA GLN A 59 -15.98 -4.97 9.61
C GLN A 59 -16.17 -4.14 10.87
N THR A 60 -16.92 -4.67 11.83
CA THR A 60 -17.14 -3.98 13.09
C THR A 60 -15.90 -4.11 13.98
N LEU A 61 -15.67 -3.11 14.84
CA LEU A 61 -14.53 -3.11 15.75
C LEU A 61 -14.57 -4.32 16.70
N SER A 62 -15.77 -4.79 17.05
CA SER A 62 -16.02 -6.02 17.80
C SER A 62 -15.56 -7.28 17.06
N GLU A 63 -15.81 -7.39 15.75
CA GLU A 63 -15.36 -8.54 14.94
C GLU A 63 -13.84 -8.63 14.85
N LEU A 64 -13.15 -7.49 14.75
CA LEU A 64 -11.69 -7.45 14.74
C LEU A 64 -11.10 -7.90 16.08
N VAL A 65 -11.71 -7.48 17.20
CA VAL A 65 -11.32 -7.90 18.55
C VAL A 65 -11.52 -9.42 18.71
N GLN A 66 -12.66 -9.93 18.26
CA GLN A 66 -12.97 -11.37 18.33
C GLN A 66 -11.99 -12.19 17.49
N ARG A 67 -11.75 -11.80 16.23
CA ARG A 67 -10.82 -12.49 15.33
C ARG A 67 -9.39 -12.54 15.86
N ARG A 68 -8.93 -11.44 16.47
CA ARG A 68 -7.61 -11.39 17.13
C ARG A 68 -7.55 -12.34 18.32
N PHE A 69 -8.62 -12.43 19.09
CA PHE A 69 -8.70 -13.37 20.20
C PHE A 69 -8.66 -14.82 19.69
N ASP A 70 -9.48 -15.17 18.71
CA ASP A 70 -9.56 -16.52 18.16
C ASP A 70 -8.22 -17.00 17.58
N MET A 71 -7.46 -16.11 16.90
CA MET A 71 -6.17 -16.48 16.31
C MET A 71 -5.01 -16.50 17.31
N TYR A 72 -4.98 -15.60 18.29
CA TYR A 72 -3.82 -15.41 19.16
C TYR A 72 -4.18 -15.26 20.64
N GLY A 73 -5.24 -14.52 20.95
CA GLY A 73 -5.67 -14.28 22.32
C GLY A 73 -6.02 -15.55 23.11
N CYS A 74 -6.53 -16.60 22.46
CA CYS A 74 -6.81 -17.90 23.09
C CYS A 74 -5.57 -18.59 23.68
N SER A 75 -4.37 -18.26 23.20
CA SER A 75 -3.11 -18.85 23.68
C SER A 75 -2.48 -18.08 24.84
N LEU A 76 -3.00 -16.89 25.16
CA LEU A 76 -2.50 -16.05 26.23
C LEU A 76 -3.20 -16.40 27.55
N SER A 77 -2.44 -16.48 28.65
CA SER A 77 -3.00 -16.67 30.00
C SER A 77 -4.01 -15.59 30.39
N ASP A 78 -3.80 -14.36 29.91
CA ASP A 78 -4.66 -13.20 30.17
C ASP A 78 -5.58 -12.85 28.99
N GLY A 79 -5.75 -13.75 28.03
CA GLY A 79 -6.50 -13.49 26.80
C GLY A 79 -7.95 -13.07 27.07
N GLU A 80 -8.64 -13.80 27.95
CA GLU A 80 -10.04 -13.52 28.30
C GLU A 80 -10.21 -12.19 29.03
N ALA A 81 -9.26 -11.84 29.89
CA ALA A 81 -9.26 -10.55 30.60
C ALA A 81 -9.05 -9.38 29.63
N MET A 82 -8.23 -9.56 28.59
CA MET A 82 -8.01 -8.57 27.55
C MET A 82 -9.23 -8.42 26.64
N LEU A 83 -9.89 -9.51 26.27
CA LEU A 83 -11.12 -9.49 25.46
C LEU A 83 -12.25 -8.75 26.18
N ARG A 84 -12.45 -8.99 27.49
CA ARG A 84 -13.45 -8.26 28.30
C ARG A 84 -13.22 -6.75 28.31
N LYS A 85 -11.97 -6.29 28.33
CA LYS A 85 -11.63 -4.85 28.30
C LYS A 85 -11.91 -4.18 26.97
N LEU A 86 -11.99 -4.97 25.89
CA LEU A 86 -12.16 -4.46 24.52
C LEU A 86 -13.61 -4.59 24.02
N GLN A 87 -14.49 -5.26 24.78
CA GLN A 87 -15.91 -5.48 24.45
C GLN A 87 -16.88 -4.54 25.20
N THR A 88 -16.38 -3.64 26.05
CA THR A 88 -17.17 -2.61 26.75
C THR A 88 -17.49 -1.42 25.87
#